data_AF-A0A3C1DZ64-F1
#
_entry.id   AF-A0A3C1DZ64-F1
#
_cell.length_a   1.000
_cell.length_b   1.000
_cell.length_c   1.000
_cell.angle_alpha   90.00
_cell.angle_beta   90.00
_cell.angle_gamma   90.00
#
_symmetry.space_group_name_H-M   'P 1'
#
loop_
_entity.id
_entity.type
_entity.pdbx_description
1 polymer ?
#
loop_
_entity_poly.entity_id
_entity_poly.type
_entity_poly.pdbx_seq_one_letter_code
_entity_poly.pdbx_strand_id
1 'polypeptide(L)' 'MTRLLIVGPPGAGKGTQAARLAAAYGIPAIATGDIFRHNIADKTPLGIEVKAIVDAGDYVPDSLTNALVTKRLE' A
#
# COMPACT_ATOMS: atom_id res chain seq x y z
N MET A 1 18.62 -6.00 9.04
CA MET A 1 17.21 -5.98 8.59
C MET A 1 17.14 -5.14 7.32
N THR A 2 16.72 -5.73 6.19
CA THR A 2 16.67 -5.04 4.90
C THR A 2 15.36 -4.26 4.78
N ARG A 3 15.43 -2.95 4.48
CA ARG A 3 14.28 -2.07 4.24
C ARG A 3 14.49 -1.36 2.92
N LEU A 4 13.55 -1.53 1.99
CA LEU A 4 13.68 -1.05 0.61
C LEU A 4 12.48 -0.19 0.26
N LEU A 5 12.74 0.89 -0.47
CA LEU A 5 11.71 1.71 -1.12
C LEU A 5 11.91 1.62 -2.63
N ILE A 6 10.87 1.23 -3.36
CA ILE A 6 10.91 1.10 -4.82
C ILE A 6 10.02 2.18 -5.43
N VAL A 7 10.64 3.11 -6.18
CA VAL A 7 9.97 4.23 -6.82
C VAL A 7 10.17 4.16 -8.33
N GLY A 8 9.20 4.62 -9.11
CA GLY A 8 9.26 4.62 -10.57
C GLY A 8 7.88 4.81 -11.21
N PRO A 9 7.82 5.13 -12.52
CA PRO A 9 6.57 5.45 -13.20
C PRO A 9 5.61 4.24 -13.28
N PRO A 10 4.32 4.46 -13.59
CA PRO A 10 3.39 3.39 -13.94
C PRO A 10 3.97 2.51 -15.06
N GLY A 11 3.73 1.19 -15.01
CA GLY A 11 4.27 0.25 -16.01
C GLY A 11 5.75 -0.12 -15.87
N ALA A 12 6.54 0.53 -15.00
CA ALA A 12 7.97 0.25 -14.84
C ALA A 12 8.34 -1.11 -14.19
N GLY A 13 7.37 -2.00 -13.94
CA GLY A 13 7.63 -3.32 -13.37
C GLY A 13 7.96 -3.33 -11.87
N LYS A 14 7.64 -2.26 -11.12
CA LYS A 14 7.91 -2.16 -9.68
C LYS A 14 7.38 -3.35 -8.87
N GLY A 15 6.13 -3.75 -9.09
CA GLY A 15 5.52 -4.88 -8.38
C GLY A 15 6.24 -6.21 -8.64
N THR A 16 6.64 -6.44 -9.89
CA THR A 16 7.43 -7.62 -10.27
C THR A 16 8.78 -7.67 -9.55
N GLN A 17 9.48 -6.53 -9.47
CA GLN A 17 10.76 -6.46 -8.76
C GLN A 17 10.57 -6.54 -7.24
N ALA A 18 9.54 -5.89 -6.69
CA ALA A 18 9.21 -5.97 -5.27
C ALA A 18 8.98 -7.42 -4.81
N ALA A 19 8.23 -8.21 -5.58
CA ALA A 19 7.97 -9.61 -5.27
C ALA A 19 9.26 -10.46 -5.27
N ARG A 20 10.15 -10.24 -6.23
CA ARG A 20 11.45 -10.94 -6.30
C ARG A 20 12.36 -10.58 -5.13
N LEU A 21 12.46 -9.30 -4.79
CA LEU A 21 13.25 -8.80 -3.66
C LEU A 21 12.69 -9.30 -2.33
N ALA A 22 11.36 -9.29 -2.16
CA ALA A 22 10.67 -9.83 -1.01
C ALA A 22 11.04 -11.31 -0.77
N ALA A 23 10.98 -12.14 -1.82
CA ALA A 23 11.38 -13.54 -1.74
C ALA A 23 12.87 -13.72 -1.43
N ALA A 24 13.75 -12.95 -2.09
CA ALA A 24 15.20 -13.06 -1.92
C ALA A 24 15.68 -12.65 -0.52
N TYR A 25 15.05 -11.65 0.10
CA TYR A 25 15.43 -11.14 1.42
C TYR A 25 14.55 -11.66 2.56
N GLY A 26 13.51 -12.46 2.28
CA GLY A 26 12.57 -12.93 3.29
C GLY A 26 11.80 -11.80 3.97
N ILE A 27 11.44 -10.74 3.24
CA ILE A 27 10.73 -9.56 3.75
C ILE A 27 9.35 -9.44 3.09
N PRO A 28 8.34 -8.86 3.77
CA PRO A 28 7.04 -8.62 3.14
C PRO A 28 7.12 -7.56 2.04
N ALA A 29 6.44 -7.80 0.92
CA ALA A 29 6.16 -6.75 -0.06
C ALA A 29 4.97 -5.92 0.41
N ILE A 30 5.14 -4.60 0.47
CA ILE A 30 4.10 -3.65 0.90
C ILE A 30 3.85 -2.66 -0.23
N ALA A 31 2.60 -2.59 -0.68
CA ALA A 31 2.12 -1.62 -1.65
C ALA A 31 0.89 -0.91 -1.08
N THR A 32 0.95 0.41 -0.97
CA THR A 32 -0.15 1.25 -0.45
C THR A 32 -1.44 1.04 -1.23
N GLY A 33 -1.34 0.92 -2.56
CA GLY A 33 -2.49 0.63 -3.42
C GLY A 33 -3.19 -0.71 -3.10
N ASP A 34 -2.44 -1.75 -2.73
CA ASP A 34 -3.02 -3.03 -2.33
C ASP A 34 -3.66 -2.94 -0.94
N ILE A 35 -3.02 -2.24 -0.01
CA ILE A 35 -3.56 -1.99 1.33
C ILE A 35 -4.91 -1.26 1.24
N PHE A 36 -5.00 -0.21 0.42
CA PHE A 36 -6.24 0.52 0.20
C PHE A 36 -7.33 -0.39 -0.39
N ARG A 37 -7.02 -1.10 -1.49
CA ARG A 37 -7.98 -2.00 -2.14
C ARG A 37 -8.52 -3.06 -1.18
N HIS A 38 -7.65 -3.65 -0.37
CA HIS A 38 -8.04 -4.66 0.61
C HIS A 38 -8.96 -4.08 1.70
N ASN A 39 -8.59 -2.94 2.31
CA ASN A 39 -9.42 -2.31 3.34
C ASN A 39 -10.79 -1.86 2.80
N ILE A 40 -10.84 -1.34 1.57
CA ILE A 40 -12.09 -0.96 0.89
C ILE A 40 -12.96 -2.19 0.65
N ALA A 41 -12.37 -3.27 0.12
CA ALA A 41 -13.10 -4.52 -0.15
C ALA A 41 -13.68 -5.14 1.13
N ASP A 42 -12.92 -5.11 2.21
CA ASP A 42 -13.30 -5.66 3.53
C ASP A 42 -14.21 -4.72 4.33
N LYS A 43 -14.51 -3.52 3.80
CA LYS A 43 -15.35 -2.50 4.44
C LYS A 43 -14.91 -2.17 5.87
N THR A 44 -13.60 -2.12 6.11
CA THR A 44 -13.08 -1.71 7.42
C THR A 44 -13.44 -0.23 7.67
N PRO A 45 -13.47 0.24 8.93
CA PRO A 45 -13.75 1.66 9.21
C PRO A 45 -12.83 2.61 8.42
N LEU A 46 -11.52 2.29 8.36
CA LEU A 46 -10.55 3.01 7.54
C LEU A 46 -10.82 2.86 6.04
N GLY A 47 -11.22 1.66 5.59
CA GLY A 47 -11.57 1.40 4.20
C GLY A 47 -12.75 2.20 3.69
N ILE A 48 -13.76 2.43 4.54
CA ILE A 48 -14.93 3.26 4.20
C ILE A 48 -14.51 4.73 4.03
N GLU A 49 -13.67 5.25 4.93
CA GLU A 49 -13.14 6.62 4.85
C GLU A 49 -12.28 6.81 3.60
N VAL A 50 -11.32 5.90 3.33
CA VAL A 50 -10.49 5.93 2.13
C VAL A 50 -11.34 5.84 0.86
N LYS A 51 -12.37 4.98 0.83
CA LYS A 51 -13.23 4.82 -0.33
C LYS A 51 -13.90 6.14 -0.72
N ALA A 52 -14.44 6.87 0.25
CA ALA A 52 -15.11 8.15 0.00
C ALA A 52 -14.18 9.18 -0.65
N ILE A 53 -12.92 9.25 -0.19
CA ILE A 53 -11.91 10.18 -0.72
C ILE A 53 -11.50 9.77 -2.14
N VAL A 54 -11.22 8.48 -2.36
CA VAL A 54 -10.81 7.97 -3.68
C VAL A 54 -11.93 8.10 -4.71
N ASP A 55 -13.19 7.82 -4.33
CA ASP A 55 -14.35 7.99 -5.21
C ASP A 55 -14.56 9.45 -5.62
N ALA A 56 -14.19 10.41 -4.75
CA ALA A 56 -14.24 11.85 -5.04
C ALA A 56 -13.10 12.31 -5.97
N GLY A 57 -12.12 11.44 -6.26
CA GLY A 57 -10.93 11.79 -7.05
C GLY A 57 -9.86 12.54 -6.26
N ASP A 58 -10.00 12.61 -4.94
CA ASP A 58 -9.09 13.32 -4.06
C ASP A 58 -7.90 12.44 -3.63
N TYR A 59 -6.84 13.10 -3.17
CA TYR A 59 -5.70 12.41 -2.57
C TYR A 59 -6.01 11.98 -1.13
N VAL A 60 -5.68 10.73 -0.82
CA VAL A 60 -5.77 10.20 0.55
C VAL A 60 -4.74 10.92 1.43
N PRO A 61 -5.15 11.50 2.58
CA PRO A 61 -4.23 12.21 3.48
C PRO A 61 -3.07 11.33 3.95
N ASP A 62 -1.90 11.95 4.15
CA ASP A 62 -0.69 11.27 4.63
C ASP A 62 -0.90 10.60 5.99
N SER A 63 -1.63 11.24 6.91
CA SER A 63 -1.96 10.68 8.22
C SER A 63 -2.71 9.35 8.11
N LEU A 64 -3.67 9.26 7.19
CA LEU A 64 -4.47 8.07 6.93
C LEU A 64 -3.63 6.98 6.24
N THR A 65 -2.80 7.39 5.28
CA THR A 65 -1.85 6.49 4.59
C THR A 65 -0.87 5.87 5.59
N ASN A 66 -0.30 6.68 6.49
CA ASN A 66 0.64 6.22 7.51
C ASN A 66 -0.03 5.25 8.49
N ALA A 67 -1.26 5.54 8.96
CA ALA A 67 -2.00 4.65 9.85
C ALA A 67 -2.19 3.25 9.23
N LEU A 68 -2.51 3.20 7.93
CA LEU A 68 -2.72 1.96 7.19
C LEU A 68 -1.43 1.17 6.96
N VAL A 69 -0.32 1.85 6.66
CA VAL A 69 0.99 1.22 6.50
C VAL A 69 1.49 0.68 7.84
N THR A 70 1.35 1.44 8.94
CA THR A 70 1.72 0.99 10.29
C THR A 70 0.99 -0.28 10.68
N LYS A 71 -0.34 -0.32 10.50
CA LYS A 71 -1.15 -1.52 10.79
C LYS A 71 -0.71 -2.76 10.00
N ARG A 72 -0.11 -2.58 8.81
CA ARG A 72 0.37 -3.71 7.98
C ARG A 72 1.77 -4.20 8.40
N LEU A 73 2.53 -3.35 9.09
CA LEU A 73 3.87 -3.63 9.59
C LEU A 73 3.87 -4.26 10.99
N GLU A 74 2.78 -4.12 11.74
CA GLU A 74 2.45 -4.88 12.96
C GLU A 74 2.01 -6.31 12.62
#